data_AF-A0A367JQW3-F1
#
_entry.id   AF-A0A367JQW3-F1
#
_cell.length_a   1.000
_cell.length_b   1.000
_cell.length_c   1.000
_cell.angle_alpha   90.00
_cell.angle_beta   90.00
_cell.angle_gamma   90.00
#
_symmetry.space_group_name_H-M   'P 1'
#
loop_
_entity.id
_entity.type
_entity.pdbx_description
1 polymer ?
#
loop_
_entity_poly.entity_id
_entity_poly.type
_entity_poly.pdbx_seq_one_letter_code
_entity_poly.pdbx_strand_id
1 'polypeptide(L)'
;MTVPENPAKLLEAQLAHRPDIQDLVERNIIKDPKMNEQEKRRVEESLLHKIDHRPTPEELVQHNILKADPTEIAPALQKSQFELERSMIHDSLENKLHERPDRTKLVEQGILEKQLDELEKKRIEESLLHKIDHRPTPEELIQHNILKADPTEVASE
;
A
#
# COMPACT_ATOMS: atom_id res chain seq x y z
N MET A 1 81.94 -17.28 -34.81
CA MET A 1 81.23 -18.32 -34.05
C MET A 1 81.78 -18.32 -32.65
N THR A 2 81.08 -17.74 -31.68
CA THR A 2 81.45 -17.85 -30.26
C THR A 2 80.33 -18.58 -29.53
N VAL A 3 80.70 -19.73 -29.00
CA VAL A 3 79.90 -20.79 -28.37
C VAL A 3 79.01 -20.21 -27.26
N PRO A 4 77.76 -20.71 -27.10
CA PRO A 4 76.71 -20.09 -26.30
C PRO A 4 77.16 -19.84 -24.87
N GLU A 5 76.84 -18.64 -24.36
CA GLU A 5 76.78 -18.43 -22.91
C GLU A 5 75.98 -19.57 -22.31
N ASN A 6 76.57 -20.26 -21.32
CA ASN A 6 75.93 -21.39 -20.67
C ASN A 6 74.53 -20.94 -20.19
N PRO A 7 73.44 -21.47 -20.74
CA PRO A 7 72.09 -20.99 -20.44
C PRO A 7 71.77 -21.11 -18.95
N ALA A 8 72.42 -22.03 -18.24
CA ALA A 8 72.32 -22.17 -16.80
C ALA A 8 72.89 -20.95 -16.05
N LYS A 9 74.03 -20.38 -16.50
CA LYS A 9 74.63 -19.18 -15.87
C LYS A 9 73.80 -17.92 -16.12
N LEU A 10 73.22 -17.80 -17.31
CA LEU A 10 72.32 -16.69 -17.64
C LEU A 10 71.03 -16.77 -16.80
N LEU A 11 70.45 -17.97 -16.68
CA LEU A 11 69.29 -18.21 -15.84
C LEU A 11 69.59 -17.93 -14.36
N GLU A 12 70.75 -18.36 -13.85
CA GLU A 12 71.17 -18.09 -12.48
C GLU A 12 71.30 -16.59 -12.20
N ALA A 13 71.89 -15.82 -13.12
CA ALA A 13 71.96 -14.36 -13.03
C ALA A 13 70.57 -13.68 -13.08
N GLN A 14 69.64 -14.22 -13.88
CA GLN A 14 68.26 -13.74 -13.95
C GLN A 14 67.45 -14.08 -12.69
N LEU A 15 67.65 -15.28 -12.12
CA LEU A 15 67.01 -15.69 -10.87
C LEU A 15 67.56 -14.92 -9.67
N ALA A 16 68.83 -14.52 -9.69
CA ALA A 16 69.43 -13.67 -8.65
C ALA A 16 68.77 -12.29 -8.53
N HIS A 17 68.15 -11.80 -9.62
CA HIS A 17 67.43 -10.51 -9.66
C HIS A 17 65.91 -10.68 -9.67
N ARG A 18 65.41 -11.86 -9.32
CA ARG A 18 63.97 -12.13 -9.29
C ARG A 18 63.32 -11.29 -8.18
N PRO A 19 62.34 -10.42 -8.50
CA PRO A 19 61.60 -9.66 -7.49
C PRO A 19 60.85 -10.59 -6.54
N ASP A 20 60.77 -10.23 -5.27
CA ASP A 20 59.97 -10.98 -4.31
C ASP A 20 58.46 -10.73 -4.54
N ILE A 21 57.62 -11.60 -4.00
CA ILE A 21 56.17 -11.46 -4.06
C ILE A 21 55.75 -10.10 -3.50
N GLN A 22 56.42 -9.62 -2.44
CA GLN A 22 56.16 -8.31 -1.85
C GLN A 22 56.47 -7.16 -2.82
N ASP A 23 57.59 -7.23 -3.55
CA ASP A 23 57.97 -6.23 -4.55
C ASP A 23 56.96 -6.15 -5.71
N LEU A 24 56.38 -7.30 -6.08
CA LEU A 24 55.35 -7.37 -7.12
C LEU A 24 54.01 -6.81 -6.62
N VAL A 25 53.70 -6.95 -5.32
CA VAL A 25 52.54 -6.31 -4.68
C VAL A 25 52.72 -4.80 -4.62
N GLU A 26 53.90 -4.30 -4.22
CA GLU A 26 54.18 -2.86 -4.16
C GLU A 26 54.14 -2.18 -5.53
N ARG A 27 54.55 -2.88 -6.58
CA ARG A 27 54.44 -2.41 -7.97
C ARG A 27 53.04 -2.58 -8.58
N ASN A 28 52.04 -3.01 -7.78
CA ASN A 28 50.68 -3.33 -8.24
C ASN A 28 50.61 -4.35 -9.38
N ILE A 29 51.61 -5.22 -9.51
CA ILE A 29 51.66 -6.29 -10.52
C ILE A 29 50.87 -7.52 -10.01
N ILE A 30 50.89 -7.76 -8.70
CA ILE A 30 50.14 -8.83 -8.04
C ILE A 30 49.28 -8.22 -6.93
N LYS A 31 48.03 -8.64 -6.79
CA LYS A 31 47.17 -8.21 -5.68
C LYS A 31 47.59 -8.94 -4.40
N ASP A 32 47.71 -8.23 -3.28
CA ASP A 32 48.07 -8.83 -1.99
C ASP A 32 47.06 -9.94 -1.62
N PRO A 33 47.51 -11.20 -1.48
CA PRO A 33 46.62 -12.31 -1.13
C PRO A 33 45.92 -12.10 0.21
N LYS A 34 46.56 -11.43 1.18
CA LYS A 34 45.95 -11.13 2.50
C LYS A 34 44.90 -10.03 2.40
N MET A 35 45.13 -8.99 1.59
CA MET A 35 44.10 -7.97 1.32
C MET A 35 42.88 -8.60 0.66
N ASN A 36 43.07 -9.52 -0.29
CA ASN A 36 41.97 -10.23 -0.94
C ASN A 36 41.17 -11.08 0.06
N GLU A 37 41.84 -11.77 1.00
CA GLU A 37 41.15 -12.52 2.07
C GLU A 37 40.42 -11.61 3.05
N GLN A 38 40.98 -10.46 3.41
CA GLN A 38 40.33 -9.49 4.30
C GLN A 38 39.12 -8.84 3.64
N GLU A 39 39.22 -8.49 2.35
CA GLU A 39 38.08 -7.99 1.56
C GLU A 39 36.96 -9.03 1.49
N LYS A 40 37.30 -10.30 1.23
CA LYS A 40 36.34 -11.40 1.26
C LYS A 40 35.63 -11.52 2.61
N ARG A 41 36.39 -11.51 3.72
CA ARG A 41 35.81 -11.55 5.08
C ARG A 41 34.87 -10.37 5.34
N ARG A 42 35.26 -9.16 4.95
CA ARG A 42 34.39 -7.97 5.09
C ARG A 42 33.09 -8.09 4.29
N VAL A 43 33.18 -8.64 3.07
CA VAL A 43 31.99 -8.90 2.24
C VAL A 43 31.13 -9.98 2.87
N GLU A 44 31.71 -11.07 3.36
CA GLU A 44 31.01 -12.15 4.07
C GLU A 44 30.26 -11.63 5.30
N GLU A 45 30.92 -10.84 6.15
CA GLU A 45 30.31 -10.20 7.33
C GLU A 45 29.16 -9.26 6.93
N SER A 46 29.35 -8.45 5.89
CA SER A 46 28.31 -7.54 5.39
C SER A 46 27.10 -8.29 4.84
N LEU A 47 27.33 -9.38 4.11
CA LEU A 47 26.27 -10.22 3.56
C LEU A 47 25.50 -10.93 4.65
N LEU A 48 26.19 -11.48 5.66
CA LEU A 48 25.55 -12.11 6.81
C LEU A 48 24.62 -11.13 7.52
N HIS A 49 25.10 -9.92 7.80
CA HIS A 49 24.28 -8.87 8.41
C HIS A 49 23.04 -8.53 7.57
N LYS A 50 23.19 -8.43 6.24
CA LYS A 50 22.06 -8.16 5.33
C LYS A 50 21.06 -9.31 5.24
N ILE A 51 21.52 -10.56 5.33
CA ILE A 51 20.67 -11.75 5.32
C ILE A 51 19.89 -11.84 6.64
N ASP A 52 20.53 -11.56 7.76
CA ASP A 52 19.89 -11.58 9.09
C ASP A 52 18.75 -10.55 9.21
N HIS A 53 18.90 -9.39 8.55
CA HIS A 53 17.91 -8.30 8.55
C HIS A 53 17.03 -8.32 7.30
N ARG A 54 17.00 -9.42 6.55
CA ARG A 54 16.20 -9.51 5.34
C ARG A 54 14.71 -9.53 5.72
N PRO A 55 13.89 -8.64 5.14
CA PRO A 55 12.44 -8.70 5.31
C PRO A 55 11.86 -10.03 4.84
N THR A 56 10.80 -10.45 5.52
CA THR A 56 10.04 -11.65 5.16
C THR A 56 9.33 -11.48 3.81
N PRO A 57 9.08 -12.56 3.05
CA PRO A 57 8.30 -12.49 1.82
C PRO A 57 6.94 -11.80 2.00
N GLU A 58 6.27 -12.07 3.11
CA GLU A 58 4.96 -11.53 3.45
C GLU A 58 5.00 -10.01 3.62
N GLU A 59 6.01 -9.47 4.30
CA GLU A 59 6.24 -8.01 4.41
C GLU A 59 6.46 -7.38 3.03
N LEU A 60 7.22 -8.05 2.16
CA LEU A 60 7.45 -7.55 0.81
C LEU A 60 6.18 -7.55 -0.04
N VAL A 61 5.27 -8.50 0.16
CA VAL A 61 3.94 -8.52 -0.48
C VAL A 61 3.07 -7.37 0.06
N GLN A 62 3.04 -7.17 1.38
CA GLN A 62 2.30 -6.05 1.99
C GLN A 62 2.78 -4.69 1.48
N HIS A 63 4.10 -4.53 1.34
CA HIS A 63 4.71 -3.33 0.75
C HIS A 63 4.60 -3.26 -0.77
N ASN A 64 3.88 -4.17 -1.42
CA ASN A 64 3.67 -4.23 -2.88
C ASN A 64 4.96 -4.36 -3.71
N ILE A 65 6.05 -4.79 -3.08
CA ILE A 65 7.35 -5.07 -3.71
C ILE A 65 7.27 -6.43 -4.42
N LEU A 66 6.82 -7.46 -3.71
CA LEU A 66 6.37 -8.71 -4.31
C LEU A 66 4.87 -8.60 -4.64
N LYS A 67 4.46 -9.14 -5.81
CA LYS A 67 3.06 -9.03 -6.28
C LYS A 67 2.15 -10.15 -5.76
N ALA A 68 2.73 -11.30 -5.50
CA ALA A 68 2.04 -12.45 -4.97
C ALA A 68 3.04 -13.30 -4.19
N ASP A 69 2.52 -14.19 -3.35
CA ASP A 69 3.35 -15.18 -2.70
C ASP A 69 4.03 -16.08 -3.75
N PRO A 70 5.37 -16.27 -3.69
CA PRO A 70 6.11 -17.02 -4.69
C PRO A 70 5.64 -18.47 -4.89
N THR A 71 4.91 -19.01 -3.92
CA THR A 71 4.37 -20.37 -3.91
C THR A 71 3.03 -20.50 -4.63
N GLU A 72 2.26 -19.41 -4.73
CA GLU A 72 0.91 -19.46 -5.32
C GLU A 72 0.95 -19.37 -6.84
N ILE A 73 1.83 -18.51 -7.37
CA ILE A 73 1.81 -18.13 -8.79
C ILE A 73 3.21 -18.17 -9.37
N ALA A 74 3.34 -18.91 -10.47
CA ALA A 74 4.59 -19.00 -11.21
C ALA A 74 5.06 -17.59 -11.65
N PRO A 75 6.35 -17.24 -11.47
CA PRO A 75 6.87 -15.90 -11.80
C PRO A 75 6.58 -15.44 -13.24
N ALA A 76 6.54 -16.38 -14.19
CA ALA A 76 6.25 -16.08 -15.59
C ALA A 76 4.80 -15.64 -15.85
N LEU A 77 3.83 -16.02 -14.99
CA LEU A 77 2.40 -15.76 -15.16
C LEU A 77 1.90 -14.52 -14.41
N GLN A 78 2.70 -13.98 -13.47
CA GLN A 78 2.30 -12.83 -12.65
C GLN A 78 1.91 -11.62 -13.50
N LYS A 79 2.62 -11.38 -14.60
CA LYS A 79 2.31 -10.29 -15.53
C LYS A 79 0.94 -10.48 -16.18
N SER A 80 0.67 -11.65 -16.75
CA SER A 80 -0.62 -11.93 -17.39
C SER A 80 -1.79 -11.91 -16.40
N GLN A 81 -1.57 -12.38 -15.18
CA GLN A 81 -2.57 -12.31 -14.12
C GLN A 81 -2.93 -10.86 -13.80
N PHE A 82 -1.93 -10.00 -13.61
CA PHE A 82 -2.14 -8.59 -13.32
C PHE A 82 -2.85 -7.86 -14.47
N GLU A 83 -2.49 -8.16 -15.71
CA GLU A 83 -3.15 -7.60 -16.90
C GLU A 83 -4.62 -7.99 -16.96
N LEU A 84 -4.94 -9.26 -16.67
CA LEU A 84 -6.31 -9.75 -16.61
C LEU A 84 -7.10 -9.07 -15.48
N GLU A 85 -6.55 -9.05 -14.26
CA GLU A 85 -7.18 -8.41 -13.11
C GLU A 85 -7.46 -6.93 -13.39
N ARG A 86 -6.49 -6.22 -13.98
CA ARG A 86 -6.65 -4.83 -14.39
C ARG A 86 -7.78 -4.65 -15.40
N SER A 87 -7.89 -5.53 -16.40
CA SER A 87 -8.98 -5.50 -17.38
C SER A 87 -10.33 -5.76 -16.72
N MET A 88 -10.42 -6.74 -15.81
CA MET A 88 -11.65 -7.04 -15.09
C MET A 88 -12.11 -5.88 -14.21
N ILE A 89 -11.18 -5.23 -13.50
CA ILE A 89 -11.47 -4.05 -12.69
C ILE A 89 -11.90 -2.89 -13.58
N HIS A 90 -11.24 -2.69 -14.71
CA HIS A 90 -11.60 -1.67 -15.70
C HIS A 90 -13.05 -1.87 -16.16
N ASP A 91 -13.41 -3.06 -16.60
CA ASP A 91 -14.75 -3.33 -17.12
C ASP A 91 -15.82 -3.24 -16.02
N SER A 92 -15.50 -3.70 -14.80
CA SER A 92 -16.38 -3.53 -13.64
C SER A 92 -16.60 -2.07 -13.29
N LEU A 93 -15.55 -1.26 -13.31
CA LEU A 93 -15.63 0.17 -13.04
C LEU A 93 -16.41 0.89 -14.13
N GLU A 94 -16.18 0.54 -15.39
CA GLU A 94 -16.89 1.10 -16.53
C GLU A 94 -18.39 0.87 -16.40
N ASN A 95 -18.81 -0.36 -16.08
CA ASN A 95 -20.22 -0.68 -15.83
C ASN A 95 -20.81 0.14 -14.67
N LYS A 96 -20.07 0.26 -13.55
CA LYS A 96 -20.50 1.06 -12.39
C LYS A 96 -20.59 2.55 -12.68
N LEU A 97 -19.75 3.06 -13.59
CA LEU A 97 -19.80 4.44 -14.04
C LEU A 97 -21.03 4.69 -14.92
N HIS A 98 -21.38 3.75 -15.80
CA HIS A 98 -22.60 3.82 -16.60
C HIS A 98 -23.87 3.82 -15.73
N GLU A 99 -23.90 2.97 -14.70
CA GLU A 99 -25.03 2.85 -13.77
C GLU A 99 -25.01 3.88 -12.63
N ARG A 100 -24.09 4.85 -12.68
CA ARG A 100 -23.90 5.81 -11.59
C ARG A 100 -25.17 6.64 -11.36
N PRO A 101 -25.79 6.57 -10.17
CA PRO A 101 -27.00 7.32 -9.88
C PRO A 101 -26.70 8.81 -9.73
N ASP A 102 -27.64 9.63 -10.18
CA ASP A 102 -27.60 11.08 -9.98
C ASP A 102 -27.74 11.45 -8.50
N ARG A 103 -27.21 12.63 -8.16
CA ARG A 103 -27.29 13.19 -6.79
C ARG A 103 -28.74 13.29 -6.30
N THR A 104 -29.69 13.60 -7.17
CA THR A 104 -31.12 13.69 -6.82
C THR A 104 -31.66 12.35 -6.33
N LYS A 105 -31.41 11.27 -7.06
CA LYS A 105 -31.79 9.90 -6.68
C LYS A 105 -31.17 9.49 -5.33
N LEU A 106 -29.92 9.88 -5.09
CA LEU A 106 -29.23 9.62 -3.83
C LEU A 106 -29.83 10.39 -2.65
N VAL A 107 -30.34 11.62 -2.87
CA VAL A 107 -31.05 12.40 -1.84
C VAL A 107 -32.41 11.77 -1.54
N GLU A 108 -33.14 11.32 -2.56
CA GLU A 108 -34.43 10.62 -2.39
C GLU A 108 -34.28 9.30 -1.64
N GLN A 109 -33.19 8.57 -1.88
CA GLN A 109 -32.84 7.35 -1.14
C GLN A 109 -32.30 7.63 0.28
N GLY A 110 -32.15 8.90 0.67
CA GLY A 110 -31.64 9.29 2.00
C GLY A 110 -30.14 9.03 2.20
N ILE A 111 -29.39 8.73 1.13
CA ILE A 111 -27.93 8.52 1.18
C ILE A 111 -27.21 9.87 1.28
N LEU A 112 -27.72 10.88 0.57
CA LEU A 112 -27.20 12.24 0.61
C LEU A 112 -28.20 13.17 1.29
N GLU A 113 -27.70 14.08 2.11
CA GLU A 113 -28.54 15.14 2.68
C GLU A 113 -28.90 16.16 1.59
N LYS A 114 -30.16 16.61 1.61
CA LYS A 114 -30.59 17.73 0.78
C LYS A 114 -29.84 18.97 1.25
N GLN A 115 -29.12 19.63 0.34
CA GLN A 115 -28.55 20.94 0.61
C GLN A 115 -29.70 21.94 0.66
N LEU A 116 -30.16 22.22 1.88
CA LEU A 116 -31.07 23.31 2.19
C LEU A 116 -30.22 24.49 2.66
N ASP A 117 -30.47 25.65 2.08
CA ASP A 117 -29.82 26.89 2.52
C ASP A 117 -30.23 27.20 3.96
N GLU A 118 -29.35 27.86 4.73
CA GLU A 118 -29.65 28.22 6.12
C GLU A 118 -30.95 29.04 6.25
N LEU A 119 -31.25 29.85 5.24
CA LEU A 119 -32.48 30.63 5.18
C LEU A 119 -33.72 29.72 5.03
N GLU A 120 -33.63 28.69 4.21
CA GLU A 120 -34.73 27.72 4.05
C GLU A 120 -34.95 26.92 5.33
N LYS A 121 -33.85 26.51 6.00
CA LYS A 121 -33.93 25.82 7.29
C LYS A 121 -34.66 26.68 8.34
N LYS A 122 -34.27 27.94 8.48
CA LYS A 122 -34.94 28.89 9.39
C LYS A 122 -36.41 29.10 9.05
N ARG A 123 -36.74 29.25 7.76
CA ARG A 123 -38.14 29.40 7.34
C ARG A 123 -38.98 28.16 7.66
N ILE A 124 -38.41 26.97 7.48
CA ILE A 124 -39.08 25.71 7.85
C ILE A 124 -39.26 25.65 9.38
N GLU A 125 -38.22 26.00 10.13
CA GLU A 125 -38.23 26.05 11.59
C GLU A 125 -39.31 26.99 12.13
N GLU A 126 -39.37 28.23 11.66
CA GLU A 126 -40.40 29.20 12.04
C GLU A 126 -41.81 28.71 11.69
N SER A 127 -41.98 28.10 10.52
CA SER A 127 -43.27 27.52 10.11
C SER A 127 -43.69 26.36 11.00
N LEU A 128 -42.77 25.50 11.41
CA LEU A 128 -43.04 24.39 12.33
C LEU A 128 -43.39 24.90 13.71
N LEU A 129 -42.67 25.89 14.23
CA LEU A 129 -42.95 26.50 15.52
C LEU A 129 -44.39 27.02 15.59
N HIS A 130 -44.80 27.81 14.58
CA HIS A 130 -46.16 28.34 14.52
C HIS A 130 -47.25 27.24 14.50
N LYS A 131 -47.01 26.13 13.80
CA LYS A 131 -47.94 24.99 13.75
C LYS A 131 -48.02 24.23 15.07
N ILE A 132 -46.93 24.21 15.83
CA ILE A 132 -46.88 23.57 17.15
C ILE A 132 -47.57 24.46 18.19
N ASP A 133 -47.41 25.77 18.12
CA ASP A 133 -48.07 26.71 19.05
C ASP A 133 -49.60 26.66 18.96
N HIS A 134 -50.13 26.45 17.74
CA HIS A 134 -51.56 26.33 17.48
C HIS A 134 -52.02 24.87 17.42
N ARG A 135 -51.30 23.97 18.12
CA ARG A 135 -51.67 22.56 18.14
C ARG A 135 -52.99 22.41 18.91
N PRO A 136 -54.02 21.78 18.32
CA PRO A 136 -55.29 21.59 18.99
C PRO A 136 -55.13 20.72 20.23
N THR A 137 -55.91 21.03 21.25
CA THR A 137 -55.90 20.26 22.49
C THR A 137 -56.58 18.90 22.29
N PRO A 138 -56.29 17.90 23.15
CA PRO A 138 -56.96 16.61 23.08
C PRO A 138 -58.49 16.73 23.14
N GLU A 139 -59.00 17.69 23.91
CA GLU A 139 -60.43 17.97 24.06
C GLU A 139 -61.06 18.47 22.74
N GLU A 140 -60.41 19.40 22.04
CA GLU A 140 -60.85 19.88 20.73
C GLU A 140 -60.88 18.75 19.69
N LEU A 141 -59.91 17.84 19.74
CA LEU A 141 -59.88 16.68 18.86
C LEU A 141 -61.01 15.67 19.17
N ILE A 142 -61.43 15.55 20.44
CA ILE A 142 -62.62 14.77 20.83
C ILE A 142 -63.89 15.43 20.28
N GLN A 143 -64.02 16.75 20.40
CA GLN A 143 -65.17 17.49 19.87
C GLN A 143 -65.29 17.35 18.34
N HIS A 144 -64.17 17.36 17.64
CA HIS A 144 -64.11 17.12 16.20
C HIS A 144 -64.22 15.63 15.81
N ASN A 145 -64.56 14.73 16.74
CA ASN A 145 -64.71 13.29 16.55
C ASN A 145 -63.46 12.59 16.00
N ILE A 146 -62.27 13.16 16.23
CA ILE A 146 -60.99 12.56 15.82
C ILE A 146 -60.48 11.61 16.92
N LEU A 147 -60.66 11.98 18.19
CA LEU A 147 -60.34 11.15 19.35
C LEU A 147 -61.62 10.74 20.09
N LYS A 148 -61.56 9.61 20.81
CA LYS A 148 -62.63 9.20 21.72
C LYS A 148 -62.34 9.75 23.11
N ALA A 149 -63.38 10.17 23.83
CA ALA A 149 -63.23 10.55 25.23
C ALA A 149 -62.82 9.32 26.07
N ASP A 150 -61.81 9.50 26.93
CA ASP A 150 -61.37 8.43 27.82
C ASP A 150 -62.51 8.05 28.77
N PRO A 151 -62.94 6.78 28.81
CA PRO A 151 -64.09 6.35 29.61
C PRO A 151 -63.84 6.38 31.12
N THR A 152 -62.63 6.75 31.56
CA THR A 152 -62.18 6.64 32.96
C THR A 152 -62.47 7.90 33.79
N GLU A 153 -62.76 9.06 33.18
CA GLU A 153 -63.01 10.32 33.91
C GLU A 153 -64.47 10.51 34.35
N VAL A 154 -65.43 9.75 33.81
CA VAL A 154 -66.86 9.86 34.15
C VAL A 154 -67.29 9.07 35.39
N ALA A 155 -66.36 8.48 36.15
CA ALA A 155 -66.66 7.60 37.29
C ALA A 155 -66.45 8.23 38.67
N SER A 156 -66.20 9.54 38.76
CA SER A 156 -66.03 10.24 40.04
C SER A 156 -66.92 11.50 40.11
N GLU A 157 -68.20 11.28 40.35
CA GLU A 157 -69.11 12.17 41.08
C GLU A 157 -69.75 11.41 42.24
#